data_AF-A0A2U1JS60-F1
#
_entry.id   AF-A0A2U1JS60-F1
#
_cell.length_a   1.000
_cell.length_b   1.000
_cell.length_c   1.000
_cell.angle_alpha   90.00
_cell.angle_beta   90.00
_cell.angle_gamma   90.00
#
_symmetry.space_group_name_H-M   'P 1'
#
loop_
_entity.id
_entity.type
_entity.pdbx_description
1 polymer ?
#
loop_
_entity_poly.entity_id
_entity_poly.type
_entity_poly.pdbx_seq_one_letter_code
_entity_poly.pdbx_strand_id
1 'polypeptide(L)'
;MGIRMKIFLIRHGESEHNVDRHLMAHTHDSKHALTSKGREQAELTGEFMKDKLNEKTVFYVSPYLRTMETAQAIYSKLPQTIPFYENPLIREWELGNLYDFNNRPPALKKEFKAAGSFYFRYHHGESMADVYLRATLFVSTVIQRLEQQKKYENVVVVTHAALLEMIKGVLMNWTVERMTDFKPVENASVTLIGEIDGEYHDEKIFVPEV
;
A
#
# COMPACT_ATOMS: atom_id res chain seq x y z
N MET A 1 3.37 -20.76 22.25
CA MET A 1 2.77 -20.29 20.98
C MET A 1 3.88 -19.68 20.15
N GLY A 2 4.15 -20.23 18.96
CA GLY A 2 5.26 -19.77 18.12
C GLY A 2 5.02 -18.32 17.71
N ILE A 3 6.08 -17.50 17.74
CA ILE A 3 6.05 -16.13 17.23
C ILE A 3 5.61 -16.21 15.77
N ARG A 4 4.44 -15.66 15.46
CA ARG A 4 3.93 -15.58 14.09
C ARG A 4 4.58 -14.39 13.38
N MET A 5 4.74 -14.52 12.07
CA MET A 5 5.35 -13.51 11.20
C MET A 5 4.58 -12.19 11.29
N LYS A 6 5.28 -11.07 11.53
CA LYS A 6 4.70 -9.72 11.55
C LYS A 6 4.71 -9.12 10.16
N ILE A 7 3.61 -8.48 9.75
CA ILE A 7 3.53 -7.78 8.46
C ILE A 7 3.42 -6.29 8.72
N PHE A 8 4.37 -5.50 8.23
CA PHE A 8 4.36 -4.05 8.30
C PHE A 8 3.88 -3.50 6.96
N LEU A 9 2.66 -2.97 6.92
CA LEU A 9 2.12 -2.28 5.76
C LEU A 9 2.44 -0.79 5.88
N ILE A 10 3.12 -0.23 4.88
CA ILE A 10 3.59 1.15 4.88
C ILE A 10 3.06 1.86 3.65
N ARG A 11 2.32 2.96 3.84
CA ARG A 11 1.94 3.86 2.73
C ARG A 11 3.16 4.69 2.33
N HIS A 12 3.35 4.98 1.05
CA HIS A 12 4.38 5.94 0.63
C HIS A 12 4.24 7.33 1.30
N GLY A 13 5.35 8.07 1.39
CA GLY A 13 5.35 9.48 1.81
C GLY A 13 4.56 10.39 0.87
N GLU A 14 4.34 11.65 1.24
CA GLU A 14 3.64 12.61 0.40
C GLU A 14 4.31 12.73 -0.98
N SER A 15 3.52 12.61 -2.03
CA SER A 15 4.00 12.69 -3.41
C SER A 15 3.45 13.91 -4.13
N GLU A 16 4.06 14.27 -5.25
CA GLU A 16 3.67 15.43 -6.06
C GLU A 16 2.16 15.42 -6.38
N HIS A 17 1.61 14.26 -6.75
CA HIS A 17 0.18 14.14 -7.06
C HIS A 17 -0.75 14.22 -5.82
N ASN A 18 -0.22 14.03 -4.61
CA ASN A 18 -1.00 14.26 -3.39
C ASN A 18 -1.21 15.76 -3.15
N VAL A 19 -0.23 16.58 -3.53
CA VAL A 19 -0.30 18.04 -3.48
C VAL A 19 -1.10 18.59 -4.66
N ASP A 20 -0.81 18.11 -5.87
CA ASP A 20 -1.50 18.51 -7.10
C ASP A 20 -1.99 17.30 -7.91
N ARG A 21 -3.28 17.01 -7.77
CA ARG A 21 -3.93 15.89 -8.48
C ARG A 21 -4.01 16.10 -9.99
N HIS A 22 -3.84 17.31 -10.51
CA HIS A 22 -3.89 17.58 -11.95
C HIS A 22 -2.71 16.97 -12.71
N LEU A 23 -1.61 16.67 -12.01
CA LEU A 23 -0.45 16.01 -12.59
C LEU A 23 -0.81 14.65 -13.22
N MET A 24 -1.81 13.95 -12.67
CA MET A 24 -2.27 12.65 -13.19
C MET A 24 -2.95 12.75 -14.56
N ALA A 25 -3.35 13.94 -14.99
CA ALA A 25 -3.90 14.15 -16.34
C ALA A 25 -2.83 14.20 -17.42
N HIS A 26 -1.56 14.37 -17.04
CA HIS A 26 -0.44 14.61 -17.97
C HIS A 26 0.69 13.59 -17.81
N THR A 27 0.85 13.02 -16.62
CA THR A 27 1.89 12.06 -16.28
C THR A 27 1.25 10.84 -15.64
N HIS A 28 1.70 9.65 -16.05
CA HIS A 28 1.19 8.40 -15.49
C HIS A 28 1.48 8.31 -13.98
N ASP A 29 0.53 7.79 -13.20
CA ASP A 29 0.58 7.79 -11.73
C ASP A 29 1.90 7.23 -11.17
N SER A 30 2.40 6.15 -11.77
CA SER A 30 3.65 5.47 -11.37
C SER A 30 4.91 6.34 -11.37
N LYS A 31 4.88 7.51 -12.03
CA LYS A 31 6.05 8.38 -12.23
C LYS A 31 6.15 9.52 -11.22
N HIS A 32 5.14 9.75 -10.39
CA HIS A 32 5.18 10.86 -9.42
C HIS A 32 6.16 10.57 -8.29
N ALA A 33 7.04 11.52 -8.04
CA ALA A 33 8.04 11.45 -6.97
C ALA A 33 7.47 11.89 -5.63
N LEU A 34 8.21 11.63 -4.56
CA LEU A 34 8.00 12.24 -3.25
C LEU A 34 8.25 13.75 -3.30
N THR A 35 7.49 14.50 -2.53
CA THR A 35 7.80 15.92 -2.22
C THR A 35 8.96 15.99 -1.23
N SER A 36 9.47 17.19 -0.94
CA SER A 36 10.45 17.36 0.14
C SER A 36 9.89 16.88 1.48
N LYS A 37 8.62 17.20 1.77
CA LYS A 37 7.91 16.70 2.95
C LYS A 37 7.79 15.17 2.93
N GLY A 38 7.46 14.58 1.78
CA GLY A 38 7.37 13.13 1.63
C GLY A 38 8.68 12.39 1.89
N ARG A 39 9.82 12.98 1.50
CA ARG A 39 11.15 12.42 1.81
C ARG A 39 11.45 12.48 3.30
N GLU A 40 11.13 13.59 3.97
CA GLU A 40 11.28 13.73 5.42
C GLU A 40 10.40 12.71 6.18
N GLN A 41 9.15 12.55 5.75
CA GLN A 41 8.25 11.51 6.26
C GLN A 41 8.86 10.11 6.13
N ALA A 42 9.43 9.78 4.96
CA ALA A 42 10.04 8.48 4.72
C ALA A 42 11.28 8.24 5.59
N GLU A 43 12.11 9.27 5.80
CA GLU A 43 13.26 9.20 6.72
C GLU A 43 12.81 8.95 8.17
N LEU A 44 11.81 9.68 8.67
CA LEU A 44 11.26 9.47 10.02
C LEU A 44 10.70 8.06 10.20
N THR A 45 9.99 7.55 9.19
CA THR A 45 9.53 6.15 9.18
C THR A 45 10.70 5.18 9.18
N GLY A 46 11.78 5.45 8.44
CA GLY A 46 12.99 4.65 8.47
C GLY A 46 13.62 4.60 9.85
N GLU A 47 13.77 5.76 10.52
CA GLU A 47 14.28 5.85 11.88
C GLU A 47 13.42 5.09 12.89
N PHE A 48 12.09 5.14 12.75
CA PHE A 48 11.17 4.37 13.59
C PHE A 48 11.29 2.85 13.37
N MET A 49 11.52 2.43 12.12
CA MET A 49 11.53 1.02 11.74
C MET A 49 12.85 0.30 12.06
N LYS A 50 13.97 1.01 12.15
CA LYS A 50 15.31 0.40 12.32
C LYS A 50 15.40 -0.54 13.52
N ASP A 51 14.75 -0.21 14.64
CA ASP A 51 14.79 -0.99 15.88
C ASP A 51 13.71 -2.09 15.94
N LYS A 52 12.84 -2.17 14.92
CA LYS A 52 11.74 -3.15 14.85
C LYS A 52 12.03 -4.31 13.91
N LEU A 53 13.04 -4.16 13.07
CA LEU A 53 13.40 -5.09 12.00
C LEU A 53 14.74 -5.76 12.34
N ASN A 54 14.93 -6.97 11.83
CA ASN A 54 16.12 -7.79 12.06
C ASN A 54 16.55 -8.51 10.77
N GLU A 55 17.58 -9.36 10.85
CA GLU A 55 18.11 -10.12 9.71
C GLU A 55 17.11 -11.10 9.09
N LYS A 56 16.04 -11.46 9.81
CA LYS A 56 14.92 -12.28 9.32
C LYS A 56 13.79 -11.41 8.78
N THR A 57 14.14 -10.31 8.11
CA THR A 57 13.19 -9.43 7.42
C THR A 57 13.20 -9.71 5.92
N VAL A 58 12.08 -9.45 5.24
CA VAL A 58 11.99 -9.37 3.78
C VAL A 58 11.16 -8.15 3.36
N PHE A 59 11.62 -7.44 2.34
CA PHE A 59 10.94 -6.26 1.78
C PHE A 59 10.23 -6.59 0.48
N TYR A 60 8.99 -6.12 0.36
CA TYR A 60 8.23 -6.02 -0.88
C TYR A 60 7.81 -4.58 -1.11
N VAL A 61 8.04 -4.07 -2.31
CA VAL A 61 7.73 -2.69 -2.66
C VAL A 61 7.00 -2.61 -3.99
N SER A 62 6.05 -1.69 -4.07
CA SER A 62 5.41 -1.33 -5.33
C SER A 62 6.43 -0.67 -6.28
N PRO A 63 6.40 -0.97 -7.59
CA PRO A 63 7.36 -0.39 -8.54
C PRO A 63 7.14 1.11 -8.84
N TYR A 64 6.22 1.78 -8.15
CA TYR A 64 5.96 3.21 -8.36
C TYR A 64 7.06 4.05 -7.72
N LEU A 65 7.41 5.19 -8.34
CA LEU A 65 8.57 5.97 -7.91
C LEU A 65 8.50 6.38 -6.44
N ARG A 66 7.37 6.95 -6.01
CA ARG A 66 7.12 7.34 -4.61
C ARG A 66 7.25 6.20 -3.58
N THR A 67 6.84 4.98 -3.93
CA THR A 67 6.98 3.81 -3.04
C THR A 67 8.42 3.33 -3.01
N MET A 68 9.13 3.36 -4.14
CA MET A 68 10.55 3.05 -4.21
C MET A 68 11.38 4.03 -3.40
N GLU A 69 11.17 5.34 -3.55
CA GLU A 69 11.86 6.37 -2.75
C GLU A 69 11.58 6.18 -1.25
N THR A 70 10.32 5.91 -0.86
CA THR A 70 9.96 5.64 0.54
C THR A 70 10.66 4.38 1.06
N ALA A 71 10.65 3.30 0.29
CA ALA A 71 11.26 2.03 0.69
C ALA A 71 12.77 2.14 0.80
N GLN A 72 13.43 2.91 -0.09
CA GLN A 72 14.86 3.15 -0.05
C GLN A 72 15.28 3.91 1.22
N ALA A 73 14.53 4.94 1.62
CA ALA A 73 14.79 5.66 2.87
C ALA A 73 14.76 4.72 4.08
N ILE A 74 13.74 3.85 4.16
CA ILE A 74 13.61 2.85 5.23
C ILE A 74 14.73 1.80 5.15
N TYR A 75 14.97 1.24 3.97
CA TYR A 75 15.94 0.17 3.74
C TYR A 75 17.38 0.63 3.98
N SER A 76 17.68 1.91 3.78
CA SER A 76 19.00 2.50 4.06
C SER A 76 19.44 2.37 5.52
N LYS A 77 18.49 2.19 6.45
CA LYS A 77 18.74 2.04 7.89
C LYS A 77 19.03 0.60 8.30
N LEU A 78 18.97 -0.34 7.36
CA LEU A 78 19.03 -1.78 7.62
C LEU A 78 20.23 -2.44 6.95
N PRO A 79 20.62 -3.66 7.38
CA PRO A 79 21.61 -4.47 6.66
C PRO A 79 21.16 -4.73 5.21
N GLN A 80 22.00 -4.37 4.24
CA GLN A 80 21.73 -4.54 2.81
C GLN A 80 21.75 -6.00 2.34
N THR A 81 21.88 -6.94 3.28
CA THR A 81 21.72 -8.38 3.07
C THR A 81 20.26 -8.82 3.13
N ILE A 82 19.36 -7.99 3.66
CA ILE A 82 17.92 -8.25 3.73
C ILE A 82 17.36 -8.31 2.29
N PRO A 83 16.63 -9.36 1.91
CA PRO A 83 16.05 -9.44 0.57
C PRO A 83 15.06 -8.31 0.30
N PHE A 84 15.16 -7.71 -0.88
CA PHE A 84 14.34 -6.58 -1.33
C PHE A 84 13.75 -6.90 -2.71
N TYR A 85 12.43 -6.91 -2.82
CA TYR A 85 11.73 -7.32 -4.03
C TYR A 85 10.71 -6.28 -4.48
N GLU A 86 10.78 -5.90 -5.75
CA GLU A 86 9.67 -5.21 -6.41
C GLU A 86 8.56 -6.20 -6.73
N ASN A 87 7.30 -5.81 -6.50
CA ASN A 87 6.15 -6.64 -6.85
C ASN A 87 5.03 -5.80 -7.50
N PRO A 88 4.72 -6.03 -8.79
CA PRO A 88 3.66 -5.30 -9.49
C PRO A 88 2.25 -5.51 -8.91
N LEU A 89 1.98 -6.61 -8.19
CA LEU A 89 0.67 -6.85 -7.58
C LEU A 89 0.32 -5.79 -6.54
N ILE A 90 1.32 -5.15 -5.94
CA ILE A 90 1.13 -4.18 -4.85
C ILE A 90 1.18 -2.71 -5.29
N ARG A 91 0.85 -2.43 -6.54
CA ARG A 91 0.62 -1.08 -7.08
C ARG A 91 -0.72 -0.47 -6.65
N GLU A 92 -0.82 0.86 -6.76
CA GLU A 92 -2.03 1.62 -6.41
C GLU A 92 -3.21 1.25 -7.31
N TRP A 93 -4.41 1.63 -6.89
CA TRP A 93 -5.62 1.61 -7.70
C TRP A 93 -5.46 2.45 -8.98
N GLU A 94 -5.54 1.80 -10.14
CA GLU A 94 -5.42 2.49 -11.42
C GLU A 94 -6.72 3.17 -11.84
N LEU A 95 -6.65 4.50 -12.03
CA LEU A 95 -7.78 5.30 -12.50
C LEU A 95 -7.80 5.46 -14.03
N GLY A 96 -6.95 4.71 -14.74
CA GLY A 96 -6.69 4.84 -16.18
C GLY A 96 -5.22 5.14 -16.47
N ASN A 97 -4.85 5.15 -17.76
CA ASN A 97 -3.50 5.52 -18.21
C ASN A 97 -3.12 6.95 -17.76
N LEU A 98 -4.10 7.86 -17.83
CA LEU A 98 -4.06 9.23 -17.32
C LEU A 98 -5.45 9.51 -16.76
N TYR A 99 -5.54 10.31 -15.69
CA TYR A 99 -6.81 10.62 -15.06
C TYR A 99 -6.91 12.09 -14.69
N ASP A 100 -7.90 12.76 -15.28
CA ASP A 100 -8.24 14.15 -14.97
C ASP A 100 -9.42 14.19 -13.98
N PHE A 101 -9.14 14.62 -12.75
CA PHE A 101 -10.14 14.77 -11.70
C PHE A 101 -11.22 15.81 -12.03
N ASN A 102 -10.96 16.75 -12.95
CA ASN A 102 -11.92 17.76 -13.40
C ASN A 102 -12.85 17.23 -14.50
N ASN A 103 -12.41 16.22 -15.26
CA ASN A 103 -13.19 15.66 -16.36
C ASN A 103 -14.16 14.57 -15.87
N ARG A 104 -15.26 15.00 -15.25
CA ARG A 104 -16.32 14.12 -14.73
C ARG A 104 -17.65 14.40 -15.42
N PRO A 105 -17.86 13.93 -16.66
CA PRO A 105 -19.09 14.19 -17.40
C PRO A 105 -20.30 13.57 -16.67
N PRO A 106 -21.52 14.13 -16.85
CA PRO A 106 -22.73 13.64 -16.16
C PRO A 106 -23.01 12.14 -16.37
N ALA A 107 -22.70 11.60 -17.55
CA ALA A 107 -22.83 10.18 -17.85
C ALA A 107 -21.96 9.32 -16.92
N LEU A 108 -20.69 9.69 -16.74
CA LEU A 108 -19.76 8.98 -15.85
C LEU A 108 -20.22 9.03 -14.39
N LYS A 109 -20.74 10.18 -13.94
CA LYS A 109 -21.32 10.30 -12.58
C LYS A 109 -22.53 9.39 -12.40
N LYS A 110 -23.38 9.27 -13.42
CA LYS A 110 -24.56 8.39 -13.40
C LYS A 110 -24.14 6.92 -13.34
N GLU A 111 -23.14 6.52 -14.13
CA GLU A 111 -22.59 5.17 -14.10
C GLU A 111 -21.95 4.84 -12.75
N PHE A 112 -21.13 5.75 -12.19
CA PHE A 112 -20.55 5.58 -10.86
C PHE A 112 -21.61 5.36 -9.79
N LYS A 113 -22.68 6.16 -9.79
CA LYS A 113 -23.80 6.00 -8.84
C LYS A 113 -24.53 4.67 -9.02
N ALA A 114 -24.69 4.20 -10.26
CA ALA A 114 -25.38 2.95 -10.56
C ALA A 114 -24.54 1.70 -10.22
N ALA A 115 -23.24 1.75 -10.50
CA ALA A 115 -22.31 0.64 -10.22
C ALA A 115 -21.89 0.56 -8.75
N GLY A 116 -21.84 1.70 -8.06
CA GLY A 116 -21.29 1.80 -6.71
C GLY A 116 -19.76 1.85 -6.70
N SER A 117 -19.18 2.35 -5.61
CA SER A 117 -17.74 2.61 -5.49
C SER A 117 -16.87 1.36 -5.61
N PHE A 118 -17.38 0.19 -5.20
CA PHE A 118 -16.60 -1.05 -5.25
C PHE A 118 -16.45 -1.62 -6.67
N TYR A 119 -17.54 -1.58 -7.45
CA TYR A 119 -17.63 -2.25 -8.76
C TYR A 119 -17.42 -1.31 -9.95
N PHE A 120 -17.49 0.01 -9.73
CA PHE A 120 -17.22 0.97 -10.79
C PHE A 120 -15.77 0.83 -11.28
N ARG A 121 -15.60 0.61 -12.59
CA ARG A 121 -14.30 0.48 -13.24
C ARG A 121 -14.00 1.74 -14.05
N TYR A 122 -12.86 2.36 -13.80
CA TYR A 122 -12.38 3.46 -14.64
C TYR A 122 -11.99 2.97 -16.04
N HIS A 123 -12.19 3.81 -17.04
CA HIS A 123 -11.77 3.51 -18.40
C HIS A 123 -10.25 3.33 -18.47
N HIS A 124 -9.78 2.20 -19.03
CA HIS A 124 -8.36 1.76 -18.97
C HIS A 124 -7.78 1.61 -17.56
N GLY A 125 -8.62 1.57 -16.53
CA GLY A 125 -8.21 1.42 -15.14
C GLY A 125 -8.86 0.21 -14.49
N GLU A 126 -8.96 0.27 -13.18
CA GLU A 126 -9.43 -0.78 -12.30
C GLU A 126 -10.72 -0.37 -11.59
N SER A 127 -11.50 -1.35 -11.18
CA SER A 127 -12.46 -1.24 -10.09
C SER A 127 -11.80 -1.62 -8.76
N MET A 128 -12.43 -1.28 -7.63
CA MET A 128 -11.91 -1.74 -6.34
C MET A 128 -11.94 -3.27 -6.22
N ALA A 129 -12.90 -3.94 -6.89
CA ALA A 129 -12.92 -5.39 -7.00
C ALA A 129 -11.66 -5.95 -7.71
N ASP A 130 -11.12 -5.24 -8.71
CA ASP A 130 -9.87 -5.63 -9.38
C ASP A 130 -8.66 -5.44 -8.44
N VAL A 131 -8.64 -4.36 -7.67
CA VAL A 131 -7.61 -4.10 -6.64
C VAL A 131 -7.65 -5.18 -5.55
N TYR A 132 -8.85 -5.56 -5.10
CA TYR A 132 -9.06 -6.66 -4.14
C TYR A 132 -8.54 -7.99 -4.69
N LEU A 133 -8.78 -8.29 -5.96
CA LEU A 133 -8.25 -9.49 -6.60
C LEU A 133 -6.71 -9.50 -6.60
N ARG A 134 -6.06 -8.37 -6.90
CA ARG A 134 -4.60 -8.25 -6.83
C ARG A 134 -4.07 -8.43 -5.40
N ALA A 135 -4.73 -7.81 -4.42
CA ALA A 135 -4.40 -7.98 -3.01
C ALA A 135 -4.53 -9.46 -2.58
N THR A 136 -5.60 -10.14 -3.00
CA THR A 136 -5.81 -11.57 -2.76
C THR A 136 -4.67 -12.40 -3.35
N LEU A 137 -4.30 -12.15 -4.60
CA LEU A 137 -3.17 -12.84 -5.24
C LEU A 137 -1.87 -12.62 -4.48
N PHE A 138 -1.57 -11.40 -4.05
CA PHE A 138 -0.37 -11.11 -3.26
C PHE A 138 -0.39 -11.85 -1.91
N VAL A 139 -1.49 -11.82 -1.18
CA VAL A 139 -1.64 -12.53 0.10
C VAL A 139 -1.47 -14.05 -0.10
N SER A 140 -2.18 -14.65 -1.04
CA SER A 140 -2.16 -16.10 -1.26
C SER A 140 -0.84 -16.62 -1.84
N THR A 141 -0.13 -15.85 -2.65
CA THR A 141 1.09 -16.34 -3.33
C THR A 141 2.38 -15.92 -2.64
N VAL A 142 2.38 -14.76 -1.96
CA VAL A 142 3.56 -14.20 -1.29
C VAL A 142 3.47 -14.42 0.20
N ILE A 143 2.46 -13.86 0.87
CA ILE A 143 2.37 -13.89 2.34
C ILE A 143 2.27 -15.33 2.84
N GLN A 144 1.31 -16.11 2.35
CA GLN A 144 1.14 -17.51 2.76
C GLN A 144 2.38 -18.38 2.47
N ARG A 145 3.06 -18.13 1.35
CA ARG A 145 4.31 -18.82 1.01
C ARG A 145 5.41 -18.49 2.03
N LEU A 146 5.56 -17.24 2.44
CA LEU A 146 6.56 -16.82 3.43
C LEU A 146 6.26 -17.40 4.81
N GLU A 147 4.98 -17.46 5.20
CA GLU A 147 4.54 -18.12 6.45
C GLU A 147 4.90 -19.61 6.46
N GLN A 148 4.67 -20.31 5.35
CA GLN A 148 5.04 -21.73 5.21
C GLN A 148 6.55 -21.96 5.28
N GLN A 149 7.34 -21.03 4.73
CA GLN A 149 8.81 -21.13 4.78
C GLN A 149 9.37 -20.98 6.18
N LYS A 150 8.67 -20.28 7.09
CA LYS A 150 9.10 -19.99 8.48
C LYS A 150 10.52 -19.41 8.57
N LYS A 151 10.97 -18.75 7.49
CA LYS A 151 12.31 -18.16 7.36
C LYS A 151 12.35 -16.72 7.88
N TYR A 152 11.25 -15.99 7.73
CA TYR A 152 11.15 -14.57 8.04
C TYR A 152 10.27 -14.34 9.25
N GLU A 153 10.70 -13.43 10.12
CA GLU A 153 9.93 -12.95 11.27
C GLU A 153 9.19 -11.65 10.93
N ASN A 154 9.70 -10.88 9.96
CA ASN A 154 9.14 -9.59 9.55
C ASN A 154 8.98 -9.54 8.02
N VAL A 155 7.82 -9.10 7.55
CA VAL A 155 7.58 -8.74 6.15
C VAL A 155 7.24 -7.27 6.09
N VAL A 156 8.01 -6.49 5.34
CA VAL A 156 7.73 -5.07 5.11
C VAL A 156 7.14 -4.91 3.73
N VAL A 157 5.98 -4.27 3.63
CA VAL A 157 5.27 -4.01 2.37
C VAL A 157 5.08 -2.51 2.22
N VAL A 158 5.85 -1.90 1.31
CA VAL A 158 5.73 -0.46 0.99
C VAL A 158 4.85 -0.28 -0.24
N THR A 159 3.67 0.31 -0.05
CA THR A 159 2.61 0.39 -1.04
C THR A 159 1.79 1.69 -0.90
N HIS A 160 0.52 1.66 -1.28
CA HIS A 160 -0.35 2.81 -1.45
C HIS A 160 -1.65 2.64 -0.64
N ALA A 161 -2.47 3.68 -0.56
CA ALA A 161 -3.60 3.70 0.36
C ALA A 161 -4.68 2.67 0.00
N ALA A 162 -5.11 2.62 -1.27
CA ALA A 162 -6.23 1.76 -1.64
C ALA A 162 -5.83 0.29 -1.55
N LEU A 163 -4.64 -0.07 -2.03
CA LEU A 163 -4.16 -1.43 -1.91
C LEU A 163 -3.93 -1.86 -0.45
N LEU A 164 -3.35 -1.00 0.39
CA LEU A 164 -3.15 -1.33 1.81
C LEU A 164 -4.47 -1.72 2.47
N GLU A 165 -5.54 -0.96 2.22
CA GLU A 165 -6.87 -1.29 2.70
C GLU A 165 -7.43 -2.58 2.08
N MET A 166 -7.15 -2.89 0.82
CA MET A 166 -7.55 -4.17 0.22
C MET A 166 -6.78 -5.37 0.79
N ILE A 167 -5.49 -5.22 1.10
CA ILE A 167 -4.72 -6.27 1.80
C ILE A 167 -5.37 -6.54 3.17
N LYS A 168 -5.74 -5.49 3.91
CA LYS A 168 -6.48 -5.63 5.17
C LYS A 168 -7.85 -6.29 4.94
N GLY A 169 -8.58 -5.87 3.91
CA GLY A 169 -9.87 -6.47 3.57
C GLY A 169 -9.78 -7.99 3.36
N VAL A 170 -8.73 -8.46 2.68
CA VAL A 170 -8.46 -9.89 2.49
C VAL A 170 -8.10 -10.58 3.81
N LEU A 171 -7.14 -10.04 4.57
CA LEU A 171 -6.63 -10.68 5.80
C LEU A 171 -7.69 -10.74 6.91
N MET A 172 -8.51 -9.70 7.04
CA MET A 172 -9.52 -9.58 8.10
C MET A 172 -10.94 -9.95 7.63
N ASN A 173 -11.11 -10.53 6.43
CA ASN A 173 -12.39 -10.94 5.86
C ASN A 173 -13.46 -9.83 5.89
N TRP A 174 -13.10 -8.61 5.46
CA TRP A 174 -14.02 -7.49 5.46
C TRP A 174 -15.14 -7.65 4.44
N THR A 175 -16.32 -7.14 4.76
CA THR A 175 -17.42 -7.04 3.81
C THR A 175 -17.16 -5.93 2.79
N VAL A 176 -17.89 -5.96 1.67
CA VAL A 176 -17.81 -4.91 0.63
C VAL A 176 -18.16 -3.53 1.20
N GLU A 177 -19.14 -3.45 2.11
CA GLU A 177 -19.54 -2.21 2.77
C GLU A 177 -18.37 -1.61 3.57
N ARG A 178 -17.63 -2.45 4.31
CA ARG A 178 -16.45 -1.97 5.05
C ARG A 178 -15.31 -1.57 4.11
N MET A 179 -15.08 -2.34 3.05
CA MET A 179 -14.05 -2.03 2.05
C MET A 179 -14.34 -0.76 1.24
N THR A 180 -15.58 -0.28 1.24
CA THR A 180 -15.97 0.97 0.57
C THR A 180 -16.00 2.18 1.50
N ASP A 181 -15.92 1.98 2.81
CA ASP A 181 -15.78 3.04 3.82
C ASP A 181 -14.30 3.48 3.95
N PHE A 182 -13.77 4.09 2.87
CA PHE A 182 -12.38 4.52 2.82
C PHE A 182 -12.09 5.65 3.81
N LYS A 183 -11.34 5.32 4.86
CA LYS A 183 -10.72 6.30 5.73
C LYS A 183 -9.36 6.72 5.16
N PRO A 184 -8.98 8.01 5.26
CA PRO A 184 -7.64 8.43 4.87
C PRO A 184 -6.58 7.64 5.63
N VAL A 185 -5.62 7.08 4.90
CA VAL A 185 -4.40 6.50 5.45
C VAL A 185 -3.31 7.56 5.34
N GLU A 186 -2.62 7.92 6.41
CA GLU A 186 -1.63 8.99 6.43
C GLU A 186 -0.37 8.60 5.63
N ASN A 187 0.28 9.59 5.03
CA ASN A 187 1.49 9.35 4.26
C ASN A 187 2.63 8.83 5.16
N ALA A 188 3.40 7.85 4.66
CA ALA A 188 4.48 7.17 5.39
C ALA A 188 4.08 6.51 6.73
N SER A 189 2.77 6.37 7.01
CA SER A 189 2.30 5.67 8.22
C SER A 189 2.64 4.18 8.18
N VAL A 190 2.85 3.59 9.35
CA VAL A 190 3.09 2.14 9.52
C VAL A 190 1.90 1.49 10.21
N THR A 191 1.33 0.50 9.54
CA THR A 191 0.30 -0.39 10.09
C THR A 191 0.92 -1.77 10.29
N LEU A 192 0.94 -2.24 11.54
CA LEU A 192 1.34 -3.59 11.89
C LEU A 192 0.15 -4.53 11.78
N ILE A 193 0.32 -5.63 11.06
CA ILE A 193 -0.58 -6.77 11.09
C ILE A 193 0.04 -7.85 11.97
N GLY A 194 -0.70 -8.24 12.99
CA GLY A 194 -0.44 -9.40 13.83
C GLY A 194 -1.54 -10.45 13.68
N GLU A 195 -1.32 -11.63 14.24
CA GLU A 195 -2.32 -12.68 14.27
C GLU A 195 -2.43 -13.25 15.69
N ILE A 196 -3.66 -13.28 16.22
CA ILE A 196 -4.00 -13.77 17.56
C ILE A 196 -5.05 -14.85 17.38
N ASP A 197 -4.80 -16.04 17.92
CA ASP A 197 -5.72 -17.19 17.89
C ASP A 197 -6.29 -17.59 16.51
N GLY A 198 -5.57 -17.26 15.42
CA GLY A 198 -5.99 -17.60 14.05
C GLY A 198 -6.65 -16.44 13.30
N GLU A 199 -6.79 -15.27 13.94
CA GLU A 199 -7.40 -14.08 13.36
C GLU A 199 -6.37 -12.96 13.20
N TYR A 200 -6.39 -12.29 12.04
CA TYR A 200 -5.53 -11.15 11.79
C TYR A 200 -6.12 -9.87 12.40
N HIS A 201 -5.24 -9.03 12.97
CA HIS A 201 -5.58 -7.72 13.51
C HIS A 201 -4.59 -6.68 13.01
N ASP A 202 -5.08 -5.46 12.76
CA ASP A 202 -4.24 -4.32 12.41
C ASP A 202 -4.12 -3.31 13.56
N GLU A 203 -2.94 -2.72 13.69
CA GLU A 203 -2.66 -1.60 14.57
C GLU A 203 -1.83 -0.56 13.82
N LYS A 204 -2.28 0.70 13.79
CA LYS A 204 -1.47 1.80 13.28
C LYS A 204 -0.47 2.21 14.36
N ILE A 205 0.78 1.80 14.18
CA ILE A 205 1.84 1.95 15.19
C ILE A 205 2.70 3.21 14.99
N PHE A 206 2.55 3.89 13.84
CA PHE A 206 3.32 5.11 13.55
C PHE A 206 2.66 5.98 12.48
N VAL A 207 2.74 7.29 12.69
CA VAL A 207 2.48 8.33 11.70
C VAL A 207 3.57 9.39 11.88
N PRO A 208 4.36 9.73 10.85
CA PRO A 208 5.37 10.77 10.99
C PRO A 208 4.74 12.15 11.12
N GLU A 209 5.18 12.91 12.12
CA GLU A 209 4.82 14.30 12.33
C GLU A 209 5.90 15.21 11.73
N VAL A 210 5.52 15.95 10.68
CA VAL A 210 6.34 16.90 9.90
C VAL A 210 5.54 18.15 9.56
#